data_AF-A0A3E1Q8J8-F1
#
_entry.id   AF-A0A3E1Q8J8-F1
#
_cell.length_a   1.000
_cell.length_b   1.000
_cell.length_c   1.000
_cell.angle_alpha   90.00
_cell.angle_beta   90.00
_cell.angle_gamma   90.00
#
_symmetry.space_group_name_H-M   'P 1'
#
loop_
_entity.id
_entity.type
_entity.pdbx_description
1 polymer ?
#
loop_
_entity_poly.entity_id
_entity_poly.type
_entity_poly.pdbx_seq_one_letter_code
_entity_poly.pdbx_strand_id
1 'polypeptide(L)'
;MNTSQRLENALSKLYNAFHNNTLNPECCLQCAVGNICNNTDSWKHFSDLHGSLQLNYVGLVHQRLGRLVNGFTPQQLLEIEATFLKGCGFSIPLNRKGTKPKNPTSKETLFKGLCAVVEYLCALDNIENVMDYKKIFETEEQLKMNFTTLYT
;
A
#
# COMPACT_ATOMS: atom_id res chain seq x y z
N MET A 1 19.31 3.86 -4.35
CA MET A 1 18.69 4.21 -3.07
C MET A 1 19.17 3.21 -2.03
N ASN A 2 19.47 3.62 -0.80
CA ASN A 2 19.66 2.68 0.30
C ASN A 2 18.28 2.36 0.88
N THR A 3 17.50 1.60 0.13
CA THR A 3 16.16 1.14 0.53
C THR A 3 16.29 -0.11 1.41
N SER A 4 15.38 -0.29 2.38
CA SER A 4 15.41 -1.51 3.19
C SER A 4 15.03 -2.72 2.33
N GLN A 5 15.65 -3.87 2.56
CA GLN A 5 15.32 -5.11 1.83
C GLN A 5 13.81 -5.46 1.95
N ARG A 6 13.20 -5.13 3.10
CA ARG A 6 11.75 -5.27 3.33
C ARG A 6 10.96 -4.46 2.31
N LEU A 7 11.28 -3.17 2.14
CA LEU A 7 10.60 -2.27 1.24
C LEU A 7 10.78 -2.71 -0.22
N GLU A 8 12.01 -2.99 -0.66
CA GLU A 8 12.28 -3.45 -2.03
C GLU A 8 11.50 -4.71 -2.38
N ASN A 9 11.47 -5.68 -1.46
CA ASN A 9 10.70 -6.91 -1.65
C ASN A 9 9.20 -6.65 -1.76
N ALA A 10 8.66 -5.75 -0.92
CA ALA A 10 7.24 -5.40 -0.96
C ALA A 10 6.88 -4.69 -2.28
N LEU A 11 7.67 -3.69 -2.69
CA LEU A 11 7.45 -2.95 -3.93
C LEU A 11 7.55 -3.85 -5.16
N SER A 12 8.57 -4.72 -5.22
CA SER A 12 8.73 -5.68 -6.33
C SER A 12 7.52 -6.61 -6.45
N LYS A 13 7.02 -7.15 -5.32
CA LYS A 13 5.84 -8.02 -5.31
C LYS A 13 4.57 -7.30 -5.76
N LEU A 14 4.36 -6.07 -5.29
CA LEU A 14 3.20 -5.27 -5.67
C LEU A 14 3.24 -4.87 -7.16
N TYR A 15 4.41 -4.47 -7.65
CA TYR A 15 4.64 -4.18 -9.07
C TYR A 15 4.30 -5.40 -9.94
N ASN A 16 4.87 -6.56 -9.61
CA ASN A 16 4.60 -7.80 -10.34
C ASN A 16 3.11 -8.17 -10.28
N ALA A 17 2.47 -8.04 -9.12
CA ALA A 17 1.06 -8.35 -8.97
C ALA A 17 0.15 -7.44 -9.82
N PHE A 18 0.46 -6.15 -9.88
CA PHE A 18 -0.29 -5.20 -10.71
C PHE A 18 -0.13 -5.51 -12.20
N HIS A 19 1.11 -5.72 -12.67
CA HIS A 19 1.38 -5.97 -14.10
C HIS A 19 0.89 -7.34 -14.58
N ASN A 20 0.87 -8.35 -13.70
CA ASN A 20 0.38 -9.69 -14.02
C ASN A 20 -1.14 -9.86 -13.80
N ASN A 21 -1.87 -8.79 -13.46
CA ASN A 21 -3.30 -8.80 -13.14
C ASN A 21 -3.66 -9.77 -12.00
N THR A 22 -2.78 -9.91 -11.00
CA THR A 22 -3.00 -10.73 -9.79
C THR A 22 -3.22 -9.88 -8.53
N LEU A 23 -3.45 -8.58 -8.69
CA LEU A 23 -3.82 -7.66 -7.62
C LEU A 23 -5.35 -7.50 -7.55
N ASN A 24 -5.96 -7.85 -6.41
CA ASN A 24 -7.41 -7.90 -6.24
C ASN A 24 -7.85 -7.48 -4.81
N PRO A 25 -8.56 -6.35 -4.65
CA PRO A 25 -9.07 -5.85 -3.35
C PRO A 25 -10.07 -6.78 -2.66
N GLU A 26 -10.69 -7.71 -3.38
CA GLU A 26 -11.73 -8.58 -2.83
C GLU A 26 -11.21 -9.99 -2.48
N CYS A 27 -9.89 -10.21 -2.58
CA CYS A 27 -9.27 -11.51 -2.34
C CYS A 27 -8.12 -11.40 -1.33
N CYS A 28 -8.24 -12.05 -0.17
CA CYS A 28 -7.23 -11.96 0.90
C CYS A 28 -5.84 -12.51 0.50
N LEU A 29 -5.77 -13.34 -0.55
CA LEU A 29 -4.51 -13.89 -1.09
C LEU A 29 -3.89 -12.97 -2.16
N GLN A 30 -4.69 -12.11 -2.77
CA GLN A 30 -4.31 -11.30 -3.94
C GLN A 30 -4.46 -9.79 -3.71
N CYS A 31 -4.91 -9.35 -2.54
CA CYS A 31 -4.83 -7.96 -2.12
C CYS A 31 -3.36 -7.52 -1.94
N ALA A 32 -3.14 -6.25 -1.57
CA ALA A 32 -1.78 -5.74 -1.35
C ALA A 32 -1.03 -6.57 -0.31
N VAL A 33 -1.66 -6.84 0.85
CA VAL A 33 -1.04 -7.63 1.91
C VAL A 33 -0.83 -9.08 1.49
N GLY A 34 -1.82 -9.69 0.82
CA GLY A 34 -1.71 -11.04 0.30
C GLY A 34 -0.48 -11.21 -0.61
N ASN A 35 -0.28 -10.30 -1.57
CA ASN A 35 0.89 -10.35 -2.44
C ASN A 35 2.21 -10.13 -1.69
N ILE A 36 2.27 -9.15 -0.78
CA ILE A 36 3.46 -8.94 0.09
C ILE A 36 3.77 -10.21 0.88
N CYS A 37 2.72 -10.90 1.36
CA CYS A 37 2.80 -12.11 2.17
C CYS A 37 2.80 -13.43 1.38
N ASN A 38 3.33 -13.43 0.14
CA ASN A 38 3.48 -14.65 -0.68
C ASN A 38 2.15 -15.37 -0.93
N ASN A 39 1.10 -14.60 -1.17
CA ASN A 39 -0.26 -15.07 -1.41
C ASN A 39 -0.82 -15.93 -0.27
N THR A 40 -0.46 -15.59 0.98
CA THR A 40 -1.07 -16.17 2.19
C THR A 40 -2.06 -15.20 2.81
N ASP A 41 -3.03 -15.73 3.55
CA ASP A 41 -4.09 -14.96 4.19
C ASP A 41 -4.04 -14.99 5.73
N SER A 42 -2.97 -15.54 6.32
CA SER A 42 -2.81 -15.65 7.77
C SER A 42 -2.97 -14.31 8.50
N TRP A 43 -2.59 -13.20 7.85
CA TRP A 43 -2.71 -11.84 8.36
C TRP A 43 -4.16 -11.42 8.62
N LYS A 44 -5.14 -11.99 7.89
CA LYS A 44 -6.57 -11.66 8.04
C LYS A 44 -7.08 -12.00 9.44
N HIS A 45 -6.46 -12.98 10.09
CA HIS A 45 -6.83 -13.44 11.43
C HIS A 45 -6.35 -12.51 12.56
N PHE A 46 -5.61 -11.44 12.25
CA PHE A 46 -5.23 -10.43 13.23
C PHE A 46 -6.35 -9.43 13.55
N SER A 47 -7.45 -9.43 12.77
CA SER A 47 -8.62 -8.58 13.01
C SER A 47 -9.89 -9.39 12.81
N ASP A 48 -10.99 -9.01 13.47
CA ASP A 48 -12.27 -9.72 13.35
C ASP A 48 -13.09 -9.27 12.13
N LEU A 49 -12.79 -8.08 11.59
CA LEU A 49 -13.47 -7.49 10.44
C LEU A 49 -12.46 -7.15 9.35
N HIS A 50 -12.74 -7.56 8.12
CA HIS A 50 -11.84 -7.30 6.99
C HIS A 50 -11.69 -5.79 6.72
N GLY A 51 -10.45 -5.32 6.62
CA GLY A 51 -10.11 -3.90 6.52
C GLY A 51 -10.20 -3.13 7.85
N SER A 52 -10.45 -3.78 8.99
CA SER A 52 -10.36 -3.12 10.30
C SER A 52 -8.91 -2.88 10.70
N LEU A 53 -8.66 -1.73 11.34
CA LEU A 53 -7.38 -1.42 11.98
C LEU A 53 -7.28 -1.95 13.41
N GLN A 54 -8.35 -2.51 13.94
CA GLN A 54 -8.40 -3.04 15.29
C GLN A 54 -7.86 -4.46 15.33
N LEU A 55 -6.74 -4.65 16.03
CA LEU A 55 -6.23 -5.98 16.35
C LEU A 55 -7.19 -6.71 17.28
N ASN A 56 -7.48 -7.97 16.96
CA ASN A 56 -8.13 -8.90 17.88
C ASN A 56 -7.10 -9.51 18.86
N TYR A 57 -7.53 -10.47 19.67
CA TYR A 57 -6.66 -11.10 20.66
C TYR A 57 -5.39 -11.72 20.03
N VAL A 58 -5.53 -12.45 18.91
CA VAL A 58 -4.39 -13.08 18.22
C VAL A 58 -3.43 -12.02 17.68
N GLY A 59 -3.99 -10.97 17.06
CA GLY A 59 -3.22 -9.83 16.57
C GLY A 59 -2.45 -9.13 17.68
N LEU A 60 -3.09 -8.85 18.83
CA LEU A 60 -2.47 -8.20 19.98
C LEU A 60 -1.34 -9.04 20.58
N VAL A 61 -1.51 -10.35 20.69
CA VAL A 61 -0.44 -11.24 21.19
C VAL A 61 0.76 -11.20 20.24
N HIS A 62 0.56 -11.34 18.94
CA HIS A 62 1.64 -11.28 17.97
C HIS A 62 2.35 -9.91 17.96
N GLN A 63 1.57 -8.82 18.07
CA GLN A 63 2.08 -7.46 18.13
C GLN A 63 2.97 -7.25 19.37
N ARG A 64 2.50 -7.67 20.55
CA ARG A 64 3.22 -7.50 21.82
C ARG A 64 4.48 -8.35 21.90
N LEU A 65 4.47 -9.53 21.27
CA LEU A 65 5.66 -10.39 21.17
C LEU A 65 6.67 -9.92 20.12
N GLY A 66 6.39 -8.83 19.39
CA GLY A 66 7.27 -8.34 18.33
C GLY A 66 7.38 -9.28 17.13
N ARG A 67 6.36 -10.14 16.89
CA ARG A 67 6.37 -11.05 15.73
C ARG A 67 6.21 -10.25 14.45
N LEU A 68 7.02 -10.59 13.44
CA LEU A 68 6.97 -9.99 12.12
C LEU A 68 6.52 -11.02 11.09
N VAL A 69 5.74 -10.58 10.11
CA VAL A 69 5.42 -11.35 8.90
C VAL A 69 6.01 -10.59 7.73
N ASN A 70 6.99 -11.18 7.04
CA ASN A 70 7.74 -10.54 5.95
C ASN A 70 8.29 -9.14 6.32
N GLY A 71 8.68 -8.94 7.58
CA GLY A 71 9.23 -7.68 8.07
C GLY A 71 8.19 -6.65 8.55
N PHE A 72 6.90 -6.99 8.57
CA PHE A 72 5.82 -6.12 9.05
C PHE A 72 5.19 -6.65 10.33
N THR A 73 4.84 -5.76 11.25
CA THR A 73 4.06 -6.09 12.43
C THR A 73 2.61 -6.39 12.06
N PRO A 74 1.83 -7.09 12.91
CA PRO A 74 0.39 -7.28 12.70
C PRO A 74 -0.34 -5.96 12.43
N GLN A 75 -0.03 -4.90 13.19
CA GLN A 75 -0.64 -3.59 13.00
C GLN A 75 -0.33 -3.01 11.63
N GLN A 76 0.92 -3.07 11.19
CA GLN A 76 1.33 -2.58 9.86
C GLN A 76 0.63 -3.33 8.73
N LEU A 77 0.43 -4.64 8.86
CA LEU A 77 -0.31 -5.42 7.85
C LEU A 77 -1.77 -4.94 7.73
N LEU A 78 -2.45 -4.68 8.85
CA LEU A 78 -3.81 -4.14 8.82
C LEU A 78 -3.85 -2.72 8.21
N GLU A 79 -2.85 -1.89 8.49
CA GLU A 79 -2.71 -0.55 7.92
C GLU A 79 -2.45 -0.58 6.41
N ILE A 80 -1.64 -1.51 5.91
CA ILE A 80 -1.42 -1.71 4.48
C ILE A 80 -2.73 -2.10 3.79
N GLU A 81 -3.48 -3.06 4.33
CA GLU A 81 -4.75 -3.49 3.73
C GLU A 81 -5.78 -2.36 3.74
N ALA A 82 -5.94 -1.70 4.88
CA ALA A 82 -6.83 -0.56 5.02
C ALA A 82 -6.50 0.56 4.02
N THR A 83 -5.21 0.84 3.83
CA THR A 83 -4.72 1.84 2.87
C THR A 83 -5.03 1.43 1.44
N PHE A 84 -4.80 0.16 1.09
CA PHE A 84 -5.12 -0.39 -0.22
C PHE A 84 -6.62 -0.28 -0.54
N LEU A 85 -7.46 -0.75 0.37
CA LEU A 85 -8.92 -0.72 0.22
C LEU A 85 -9.45 0.71 0.10
N LYS A 86 -8.97 1.64 0.95
CA LYS A 86 -9.31 3.07 0.87
C LYS A 86 -8.88 3.68 -0.46
N GLY A 87 -7.66 3.40 -0.93
CA GLY A 87 -7.15 3.87 -2.22
C GLY A 87 -7.95 3.34 -3.41
N CYS A 88 -8.48 2.12 -3.30
CA CYS A 88 -9.43 1.56 -4.26
C CYS A 88 -10.86 2.11 -4.13
N GLY A 89 -11.16 2.94 -3.12
CA GLY A 89 -12.46 3.57 -2.93
C GLY A 89 -13.48 2.73 -2.13
N PHE A 90 -13.02 1.74 -1.38
CA PHE A 90 -13.88 1.00 -0.45
C PHE A 90 -14.05 1.75 0.87
N SER A 91 -15.25 1.68 1.46
CA SER A 91 -15.41 2.00 2.88
C SER A 91 -14.89 0.85 3.72
N ILE A 92 -14.11 1.16 4.76
CA ILE A 92 -13.61 0.17 5.71
C ILE A 92 -14.13 0.43 7.13
N PRO A 93 -14.31 -0.61 7.98
CA PRO A 93 -14.22 -2.04 7.65
C PRO A 93 -15.26 -2.46 6.60
N LEU A 94 -14.94 -3.45 5.78
CA LEU A 94 -15.84 -3.89 4.72
C LEU A 94 -17.16 -4.38 5.32
N ASN A 95 -18.26 -3.86 4.81
CA ASN A 95 -19.59 -4.25 5.22
C ASN A 95 -20.54 -4.25 4.02
N ARG A 96 -21.64 -5.01 4.10
CA ARG A 96 -22.60 -5.16 2.98
C ARG A 96 -23.27 -3.86 2.54
N LYS A 97 -23.33 -2.85 3.42
CA LYS A 97 -23.93 -1.54 3.15
C LYS A 97 -22.87 -0.48 2.81
N GLY A 98 -21.61 -0.89 2.69
CA GLY A 98 -20.46 -0.01 2.52
C GLY A 98 -20.36 0.49 1.10
N THR A 99 -19.64 1.60 0.92
CA THR A 99 -19.33 2.10 -0.41
C THR A 99 -18.32 1.17 -1.07
N LYS A 100 -18.65 0.72 -2.28
CA LYS A 100 -17.78 -0.09 -3.14
C LYS A 100 -17.60 0.63 -4.48
N PRO A 101 -16.38 0.68 -5.05
CA PRO A 101 -16.18 1.20 -6.40
C PRO A 101 -16.99 0.38 -7.42
N LYS A 102 -17.50 1.03 -8.48
CA LYS A 102 -18.26 0.35 -9.54
C LYS A 102 -17.45 -0.79 -10.18
N ASN A 103 -16.16 -0.53 -10.46
CA ASN A 103 -15.23 -1.49 -11.04
C ASN A 103 -14.03 -1.69 -10.09
N PRO A 104 -14.13 -2.60 -9.11
CA PRO A 104 -13.11 -2.80 -8.07
C PRO A 104 -11.77 -3.30 -8.60
N THR A 105 -11.79 -4.03 -9.72
CA THR A 105 -10.59 -4.62 -10.36
C THR A 105 -10.14 -3.86 -11.60
N SER A 106 -10.68 -2.65 -11.85
CA SER A 106 -10.20 -1.84 -12.97
C SER A 106 -8.75 -1.41 -12.74
N LYS A 107 -7.95 -1.33 -13.82
CA LYS A 107 -6.55 -0.90 -13.72
C LYS A 107 -6.39 0.44 -13.02
N GLU A 108 -7.31 1.37 -13.24
CA GLU A 108 -7.30 2.68 -12.59
C GLU A 108 -7.55 2.58 -11.08
N THR A 109 -8.56 1.81 -10.67
CA THR A 109 -8.87 1.57 -9.25
C THR A 109 -7.69 0.89 -8.54
N LEU A 110 -7.11 -0.13 -9.17
CA LEU A 110 -5.97 -0.88 -8.64
C LEU A 110 -4.72 0.00 -8.57
N PHE A 111 -4.49 0.86 -9.56
CA PHE A 111 -3.35 1.77 -9.57
C PHE A 111 -3.45 2.82 -8.45
N LYS A 112 -4.64 3.37 -8.20
CA LYS A 112 -4.89 4.28 -7.05
C LYS A 112 -4.60 3.59 -5.71
N GLY A 113 -5.09 2.37 -5.54
CA GLY A 113 -4.78 1.54 -4.37
C GLY A 113 -3.29 1.26 -4.21
N LEU A 114 -2.62 0.89 -5.31
CA LEU A 114 -1.18 0.63 -5.35
C LEU A 114 -0.38 1.88 -4.95
N CYS A 115 -0.66 3.05 -5.54
CA CYS A 115 0.02 4.30 -5.19
C CYS A 115 -0.12 4.63 -3.70
N ALA A 116 -1.32 4.49 -3.13
CA ALA A 116 -1.55 4.73 -1.71
C ALA A 116 -0.73 3.79 -0.80
N VAL A 117 -0.62 2.51 -1.17
CA VAL A 117 0.20 1.54 -0.44
C VAL A 117 1.68 1.86 -0.56
N VAL A 118 2.17 2.19 -1.76
CA VAL A 118 3.58 2.55 -1.98
C VAL A 118 3.96 3.77 -1.17
N GLU A 119 3.11 4.80 -1.13
CA GLU A 119 3.31 5.99 -0.31
C GLU A 119 3.42 5.64 1.18
N TYR A 120 2.50 4.81 1.69
CA TYR A 120 2.53 4.34 3.08
C TYR A 120 3.80 3.53 3.38
N LEU A 121 4.21 2.62 2.48
CA LEU A 121 5.42 1.81 2.65
C LEU A 121 6.69 2.68 2.67
N CYS A 122 6.79 3.67 1.79
CA CYS A 122 7.89 4.64 1.80
C CYS A 122 7.95 5.42 3.13
N ALA A 123 6.80 5.85 3.65
CA ALA A 123 6.72 6.55 4.93
C ALA A 123 7.18 5.68 6.12
N LEU A 124 6.91 4.38 6.11
CA LEU A 124 7.39 3.44 7.14
C LEU A 124 8.93 3.33 7.20
N ASP A 125 9.61 3.59 6.09
CA ASP A 125 11.07 3.57 5.99
C ASP A 125 11.68 4.98 6.02
N ASN A 126 10.87 6.04 6.22
CA ASN A 126 11.27 7.44 6.16
C ASN A 126 11.95 7.80 4.82
N ILE A 127 11.43 7.25 3.73
CA ILE A 127 11.87 7.47 2.36
C ILE A 127 10.81 8.29 1.63
N GLU A 128 11.24 9.18 0.73
CA GLU A 128 10.34 9.93 -0.12
C GLU A 128 9.53 9.00 -1.04
N ASN A 129 8.26 9.35 -1.28
CA ASN A 129 7.38 8.55 -2.12
C ASN A 129 7.95 8.42 -3.53
N VAL A 130 8.34 7.20 -3.91
CA VAL A 130 8.94 6.89 -5.20
C VAL A 130 7.99 7.06 -6.40
N MET A 131 6.68 7.16 -6.13
CA MET A 131 5.65 7.40 -7.14
C MET A 131 5.32 8.90 -7.30
N ASP A 132 5.91 9.78 -6.49
CA ASP A 132 5.68 11.23 -6.56
C ASP A 132 6.57 11.89 -7.61
N TYR A 133 6.28 11.61 -8.88
CA TYR A 133 7.01 12.18 -10.01
C TYR A 133 6.70 13.68 -10.22
N LYS A 134 5.71 14.25 -9.53
CA LYS A 134 5.35 15.69 -9.67
C LYS A 134 6.52 16.60 -9.31
N LYS A 135 7.30 16.22 -8.29
CA LYS A 135 8.50 16.95 -7.87
C LYS A 135 9.56 17.05 -8.96
N ILE A 136 9.66 16.04 -9.82
CA ILE A 136 10.59 16.06 -10.96
C ILE A 136 10.18 17.17 -11.93
N PHE A 137 8.88 17.26 -12.26
CA PHE A 137 8.37 18.28 -13.17
C PHE A 137 8.40 19.70 -12.58
N GLU A 138 8.09 19.86 -11.29
CA GLU A 138 8.18 21.15 -10.60
C GLU A 138 9.62 21.69 -10.58
N THR A 139 10.61 20.80 -10.41
CA THR A 139 12.04 21.17 -10.43
C THR A 139 12.49 21.60 -11.83
N GLU A 140 12.02 20.92 -12.89
CA GLU A 140 12.32 21.30 -14.27
C GLU A 140 11.75 22.66 -14.66
N GLU A 141 10.52 22.98 -14.23
CA GLU A 141 9.90 24.28 -14.49
C GLU A 141 10.62 25.42 -13.77
N GLN A 142 11.01 25.21 -12.51
CA GLN A 142 11.80 26.19 -11.75
C GLN A 142 13.18 26.42 -12.35
N LEU A 143 13.85 25.36 -12.83
CA LEU A 143 15.13 25.47 -13.53
C LEU A 143 14.97 26.28 -14.83
N LYS A 144 13.97 25.98 -15.67
CA LYS A 144 13.69 26.73 -16.91
C LYS A 144 13.39 28.21 -16.65
N MET A 145 12.63 28.51 -15.59
CA MET A 145 12.35 29.88 -15.15
C MET A 145 13.63 30.62 -14.76
N ASN A 146 14.49 30.02 -13.94
CA ASN A 146 15.73 30.65 -13.48
C ASN A 146 16.76 30.90 -14.60
N PHE A 147 16.85 30.02 -15.60
CA PHE A 147 17.68 30.27 -16.78
C PHE A 147 17.18 31.48 -17.58
N THR A 148 15.87 31.71 -17.66
CA THR A 148 15.31 32.81 -18.44
C THR A 148 15.61 34.17 -17.78
N THR A 149 15.63 34.24 -16.45
CA THR A 149 15.92 35.47 -15.68
C THR A 149 17.40 35.86 -15.65
N LEU A 150 18.32 34.93 -15.96
CA LEU A 150 19.77 35.19 -16.00
C LEU A 150 20.26 35.78 -17.34
N TYR A 151 19.38 35.88 -18.34
CA TYR A 151 19.67 36.46 -19.65
C TYR A 151 18.85 37.73 -19.96
N THR A 152 18.24 38.35 -18.95
CA THR A 152 17.59 39.68 -18.99
C THR A 152 18.31 40.63 -18.05
#